data_AF-A0AAD9P193-F1
#
_entry.id   AF-A0AAD9P193-F1
#
_cell.length_a   1.000
_cell.length_b   1.000
_cell.length_c   1.000
_cell.angle_alpha   90.00
_cell.angle_beta   90.00
_cell.angle_gamma   90.00
#
_symmetry.space_group_name_H-M   'P 1'
#
loop_
_entity.id
_entity.type
_entity.pdbx_description
1 polymer ?
#
loop_
_entity_poly.entity_id
_entity_poly.type
_entity_poly.pdbx_seq_one_letter_code
_entity_poly.pdbx_strand_id
1 'polypeptide(L)'
;MESDRRVAAVHIHNRADSGCSERLHDLRVGLTGTWPTTGGSSLIAMDAVCATVDGVHPEARLMIQCGQNVAGRYLVIQIEGANSRLTMCEVEVFAVECKYL
;
A
#
# COMPACT_ATOMS: atom_id res chain seq x y z
N MET A 1 -17.57 13.37 -3.21
CA MET A 1 -16.42 12.91 -4.02
C MET A 1 -15.24 12.75 -3.10
N GLU A 2 -14.54 11.62 -3.17
CA GLU A 2 -13.31 11.41 -2.39
C GLU A 2 -12.21 12.37 -2.87
N SER A 3 -11.44 12.88 -1.91
CA SER A 3 -10.42 13.92 -2.10
C SER A 3 -9.07 13.41 -1.58
N ASP A 4 -8.01 14.11 -1.94
CA ASP A 4 -6.67 13.82 -1.46
C ASP A 4 -6.60 13.91 0.09
N ARG A 5 -5.89 12.98 0.71
CA ARG A 5 -5.69 12.89 2.16
C ARG A 5 -4.20 12.71 2.47
N ARG A 6 -3.75 13.32 3.57
CA ARG A 6 -2.42 13.02 4.15
C ARG A 6 -2.54 11.72 4.92
N VAL A 7 -1.65 10.77 4.67
CA VAL A 7 -1.65 9.44 5.30
C VAL A 7 -0.48 9.34 6.27
N ALA A 8 -0.76 8.95 7.50
CA ALA A 8 0.23 8.70 8.54
C ALA A 8 0.67 7.24 8.57
N ALA A 9 -0.27 6.30 8.35
CA ALA A 9 0.05 4.89 8.39
C ALA A 9 -0.90 4.07 7.49
N VAL A 10 -0.41 2.91 7.09
CA VAL A 10 -1.17 1.88 6.37
C VAL A 10 -0.93 0.55 7.07
N HIS A 11 -1.99 -0.13 7.47
CA HIS A 11 -1.89 -1.50 7.98
C HIS A 11 -2.48 -2.47 6.97
N ILE A 12 -1.75 -3.54 6.68
CA ILE A 12 -2.16 -4.59 5.75
C ILE A 12 -2.30 -5.87 6.54
N HIS A 13 -3.49 -6.46 6.52
CA HIS A 13 -3.76 -7.76 7.12
C HIS A 13 -3.60 -8.84 6.05
N ASN A 14 -2.58 -9.68 6.23
CA ASN A 14 -2.25 -10.77 5.32
C ASN A 14 -3.24 -11.92 5.46
N ARG A 15 -3.35 -12.74 4.42
CA ARG A 15 -4.10 -13.99 4.45
C ARG A 15 -3.30 -15.04 5.24
N ALA A 16 -3.85 -15.48 6.37
CA ALA A 16 -3.15 -16.33 7.34
C ALA A 16 -3.45 -17.84 7.23
N ASP A 17 -4.16 -18.30 6.18
CA ASP A 17 -4.32 -19.74 5.96
C ASP A 17 -3.00 -20.36 5.46
N SER A 18 -2.66 -21.53 5.99
CA SER A 18 -1.36 -22.18 5.79
C SER A 18 -1.11 -22.47 4.31
N GLY A 19 -0.15 -21.75 3.71
CA GLY A 19 0.29 -21.92 2.32
C GLY A 19 -0.02 -20.75 1.37
N CYS A 20 -0.43 -19.58 1.88
CA CYS A 20 -0.58 -18.36 1.06
C CYS A 20 0.03 -17.11 1.70
N SER A 21 0.55 -17.19 2.93
CA SER A 21 1.12 -16.05 3.65
C SER A 21 2.38 -15.50 2.98
N GLU A 22 3.12 -16.34 2.27
CA GLU A 22 4.33 -15.97 1.55
C GLU A 22 4.11 -15.08 0.32
N ARG A 23 2.85 -14.90 -0.10
CA ARG A 23 2.47 -14.06 -1.23
C ARG A 23 2.57 -12.56 -0.95
N LEU A 24 2.60 -12.18 0.32
CA LEU A 24 2.85 -10.81 0.72
C LEU A 24 4.37 -10.61 0.77
N HIS A 25 4.94 -10.24 -0.38
CA HIS A 25 6.38 -10.04 -0.54
C HIS A 25 6.69 -8.91 -1.52
N ASP A 26 7.90 -8.35 -1.43
CA ASP A 26 8.46 -7.36 -2.35
C ASP A 26 7.45 -6.23 -2.68
N LEU A 27 6.83 -5.67 -1.64
CA LEU A 27 5.74 -4.71 -1.80
C LEU A 27 6.29 -3.31 -2.02
N ARG A 28 5.62 -2.57 -2.91
CA ARG A 28 5.66 -1.11 -2.95
C ARG A 28 4.29 -0.58 -2.55
N VAL A 29 4.28 0.29 -1.55
CA VAL A 29 3.07 0.93 -1.01
C VAL A 29 3.20 2.43 -1.10
N GLY A 30 2.24 3.09 -1.73
CA GLY A 30 2.26 4.53 -1.92
C GLY A 30 0.92 5.10 -2.33
N LEU A 31 0.88 6.41 -2.55
CA LEU A 31 -0.31 7.14 -2.95
C LEU A 31 -0.10 7.83 -4.30
N THR A 32 -1.20 8.01 -5.00
CA THR A 32 -1.29 8.84 -6.22
C THR A 32 -2.53 9.71 -6.18
N GLY A 33 -2.44 10.93 -6.71
CA GLY A 33 -3.58 11.82 -6.91
C GLY A 33 -4.39 11.47 -8.17
N THR A 34 -3.79 10.73 -9.10
CA THR A 34 -4.40 10.34 -10.37
C THR A 34 -4.94 8.93 -10.32
N TRP A 35 -6.05 8.67 -11.04
CA TRP A 35 -6.62 7.32 -11.08
C TRP A 35 -5.59 6.34 -11.65
N PRO A 36 -5.22 5.28 -10.91
CA PRO A 36 -4.23 4.33 -11.39
C PRO A 36 -4.82 3.51 -12.54
N THR A 37 -4.34 3.74 -13.77
CA THR A 37 -4.69 2.90 -14.91
C THR A 37 -3.72 1.73 -15.01
N THR A 38 -4.23 0.51 -14.87
CA THR A 38 -3.45 -0.71 -15.10
C THR A 38 -3.37 -0.97 -16.61
N GLY A 39 -2.37 -0.40 -17.27
CA GLY A 39 -2.07 -0.62 -18.67
C GLY A 39 -0.81 -1.48 -18.86
N GLY A 40 -0.93 -2.81 -18.74
CA GLY A 40 0.18 -3.74 -18.99
C GLY A 40 1.00 -4.14 -17.75
N SER A 41 2.10 -4.88 -17.97
CA SER A 41 2.97 -5.49 -16.95
C SER A 41 3.89 -4.51 -16.21
N SER A 42 3.56 -3.21 -16.23
CA SER A 42 4.37 -2.15 -15.62
C SER A 42 3.83 -1.79 -14.24
N LEU A 43 4.74 -1.45 -13.33
CA LEU A 43 4.38 -0.92 -12.01
C LEU A 43 3.54 0.36 -12.15
N ILE A 44 2.50 0.48 -11.33
CA ILE A 44 1.68 1.68 -11.20
C ILE A 44 2.56 2.79 -10.60
N ALA A 45 2.52 3.96 -11.22
CA ALA A 45 3.23 5.14 -10.73
C ALA A 45 2.60 5.65 -9.43
N MET A 46 3.44 6.03 -8.47
CA MET A 46 3.06 6.61 -7.19
C MET A 46 3.68 8.01 -7.09
N ASP A 47 2.89 8.99 -6.69
CA ASP A 47 3.36 10.37 -6.46
C ASP A 47 4.13 10.47 -5.13
N ALA A 48 3.75 9.66 -4.14
CA ALA A 48 4.40 9.58 -2.84
C ALA A 48 4.47 8.12 -2.36
N VAL A 49 5.66 7.63 -2.04
CA VAL A 49 5.87 6.27 -1.52
C VAL A 49 5.85 6.29 0.01
N CYS A 50 5.04 5.42 0.62
CA CYS A 50 5.07 5.19 2.06
C CYS A 50 6.19 4.20 2.43
N ALA A 51 6.27 3.08 1.72
CA ALA A 51 7.27 2.05 1.97
C ALA A 51 7.55 1.19 0.74
N THR A 52 8.77 0.68 0.70
CA THR A 52 9.15 -0.53 -0.03
C THR A 52 9.49 -1.59 1.01
N VAL A 53 8.92 -2.78 0.87
CA VAL A 53 9.12 -3.90 1.78
C VAL A 53 9.69 -5.06 0.99
N ASP A 54 10.97 -5.35 1.21
CA ASP A 54 11.67 -6.43 0.50
C ASP A 54 11.43 -7.78 1.18
N GLY A 55 11.34 -8.83 0.37
CA GLY A 55 11.19 -10.20 0.85
C GLY A 55 9.79 -10.51 1.40
N VAL A 56 9.65 -11.71 1.97
CA VAL A 56 8.37 -12.22 2.47
C VAL A 56 8.04 -11.61 3.83
N HIS A 57 6.80 -11.17 4.00
CA HIS A 57 6.25 -10.77 5.29
C HIS A 57 5.35 -11.87 5.88
N PRO A 58 5.89 -12.79 6.70
CA PRO A 58 5.16 -13.97 7.17
C PRO A 58 4.10 -13.66 8.23
N GLU A 59 4.16 -12.48 8.85
CA GLU A 59 3.23 -12.10 9.90
C GLU A 59 1.84 -11.81 9.33
N ALA A 60 0.82 -12.03 10.16
CA ALA A 60 -0.58 -11.77 9.80
C ALA A 60 -0.87 -10.28 9.56
N ARG A 61 -0.01 -9.36 10.03
CA ARG A 61 -0.21 -7.92 9.90
C ARG A 61 1.11 -7.22 9.60
N LEU A 62 1.14 -6.43 8.53
CA LEU A 62 2.22 -5.51 8.19
C LEU A 62 1.78 -4.08 8.56
N MET A 63 2.56 -3.41 9.41
CA MET A 63 2.29 -2.04 9.86
C MET A 63 3.30 -1.07 9.26
N ILE A 64 2.84 -0.20 8.37
CA ILE A 64 3.68 0.77 7.65
C ILE A 64 3.42 2.16 8.21
N GLN A 65 4.47 2.82 8.68
CA GLN A 65 4.44 4.26 9.00
C GLN A 65 4.87 5.04 7.76
N CYS A 66 4.01 5.96 7.32
CA CYS A 66 4.31 6.84 6.19
C CYS A 66 5.09 8.07 6.68
N GLY A 67 5.98 8.57 5.81
CA GLY A 67 6.74 9.78 6.10
C GLY A 67 5.88 11.05 6.14
N GLN A 68 6.51 12.17 6.52
CA GLN A 68 5.86 13.47 6.44
C GLN A 68 5.51 13.80 4.98
N ASN A 69 4.34 14.44 4.78
CA ASN A 69 3.85 14.91 3.48
C ASN A 69 3.50 13.82 2.46
N VAL A 70 3.28 12.59 2.91
CA VAL A 70 2.69 11.55 2.07
C VAL A 70 1.19 11.81 1.92
N ALA A 71 0.78 12.20 0.71
CA ALA A 71 -0.61 12.53 0.39
C ALA A 71 -0.99 12.03 -0.99
N GLY A 72 -2.28 11.72 -1.15
CA GLY A 72 -2.88 11.40 -2.43
C GLY A 72 -4.32 10.93 -2.23
N ARG A 73 -4.93 10.48 -3.32
CA ARG A 73 -6.33 10.06 -3.33
C ARG A 73 -6.48 8.54 -3.33
N TYR A 74 -5.60 7.86 -4.05
CA TYR A 74 -5.63 6.42 -4.22
C TYR A 74 -4.42 5.80 -3.55
N LEU A 75 -4.65 4.81 -2.69
CA LEU A 75 -3.60 3.94 -2.20
C LEU A 75 -3.29 2.89 -3.25
N VAL A 76 -2.01 2.72 -3.54
CA VAL A 76 -1.48 1.68 -4.43
C VAL A 76 -0.64 0.73 -3.59
N ILE A 77 -0.99 -0.56 -3.64
CA ILE A 77 -0.22 -1.66 -3.08
C ILE A 77 0.06 -2.61 -4.24
N GLN A 78 1.33 -2.80 -4.56
CA GLN A 78 1.75 -3.68 -5.67
C GLN A 78 3.00 -4.46 -5.31
N ILE A 79 3.19 -5.63 -5.93
CA ILE A 79 4.41 -6.43 -5.79
C ILE A 79 5.39 -5.99 -6.90
N GLU A 80 6.62 -5.68 -6.52
CA GLU A 80 7.73 -5.44 -7.44
C GLU A 80 8.29 -6.78 -7.94
N GLY A 81 7.68 -7.33 -9.00
CA GLY A 81 8.11 -8.60 -9.58
C GLY A 81 7.10 -9.16 -10.59
N ALA A 82 7.56 -10.06 -11.47
CA ALA A 82 6.71 -10.68 -12.48
C ALA A 82 5.96 -11.90 -11.92
N ASN A 83 4.72 -12.11 -12.37
CA ASN A 83 3.87 -13.29 -12.10
C ASN A 83 3.49 -13.53 -10.61
N SER A 84 3.53 -12.50 -9.78
CA SER A 84 3.15 -12.60 -8.36
C SER A 84 1.66 -12.35 -8.16
N ARG A 85 1.03 -13.07 -7.22
CA ARG A 85 -0.37 -12.85 -6.82
C ARG A 85 -0.42 -12.13 -5.49
N LEU A 86 -0.86 -10.88 -5.47
CA LEU A 86 -1.14 -10.16 -4.23
C LEU A 86 -2.47 -10.63 -3.63
N THR A 87 -2.49 -10.93 -2.33
CA THR A 87 -3.72 -11.27 -1.59
C THR A 87 -3.64 -10.63 -0.21
N MET A 88 -4.72 -9.99 0.22
CA MET A 88 -4.85 -9.31 1.51
C MET A 88 -6.26 -9.54 2.03
N CYS A 89 -6.42 -9.63 3.35
CA CYS A 89 -7.72 -9.73 3.99
C CYS A 89 -8.33 -8.36 4.25
N GLU A 90 -7.51 -7.41 4.68
CA GLU A 90 -7.96 -6.07 5.06
C GLU A 90 -6.83 -5.06 4.87
N VAL A 91 -7.21 -3.80 4.59
CA VAL A 91 -6.30 -2.66 4.52
C VAL A 91 -6.91 -1.52 5.32
N GLU A 92 -6.18 -1.05 6.33
CA GLU A 92 -6.56 0.12 7.13
C GLU A 92 -5.67 1.31 6.74
N VAL A 93 -6.27 2.47 6.47
CA VAL A 93 -5.55 3.70 6.12
C VAL A 93 -5.80 4.76 7.19
N PHE A 94 -4.74 5.21 7.85
CA PHE A 94 -4.80 6.20 8.91
C PHE A 94 -4.44 7.56 8.35
N ALA A 95 -5.45 8.40 8.11
CA ALA A 95 -5.26 9.75 7.62
C ALA A 95 -4.99 10.74 8.76
N VAL A 96 -4.19 11.77 8.47
CA VAL A 96 -4.03 12.93 9.35
C VAL A 96 -5.12 13.93 9.01
N GLU A 97 -5.99 14.22 9.97
CA GLU A 97 -6.86 15.38 9.86
C GLU A 97 -6.03 16.63 10.16
N CYS A 98 -5.77 17.45 9.13
CA CYS A 98 -5.40 18.84 9.36
C CYS A 98 -6.65 19.56 9.90
N LYS A 99 -6.84 19.55 11.22
CA LYS A 99 -7.73 20.53 11.87
C LYS A 99 -6.97 21.84 11.91
N TYR A 100 -7.53 22.88 11.28
CA TYR A 100 -7.04 24.24 11.47
C TYR A 100 -7.11 24.55 12.97
N LEU A 101 -5.96 24.82 13.59
CA LEU A 101 -5.89 25.47 14.90
C LEU A 101 -6.10 26.97 14.71
#